data_AF-A0A080Z190-F1
#
_entry.id   AF-A0A080Z190-F1
#
_cell.length_a   1.000
_cell.length_b   1.000
_cell.length_c   1.000
_cell.angle_alpha   90.00
_cell.angle_beta   90.00
_cell.angle_gamma   90.00
#
_symmetry.space_group_name_H-M   'P 1'
#
loop_
_entity.id
_entity.type
_entity.pdbx_description
1 polymer ?
#
loop_
_entity_poly.entity_id
_entity_poly.type
_entity_poly.pdbx_seq_one_letter_code
_entity_poly.pdbx_strand_id
1 'polypeptide(L)'
;MERFLKEQRAAQGTPTVAPVRRTEPQDVDMKSVGSDHGEDDPDDLDLPVSRQATLSGKDDDEDCAGAWIGKVKSVFVRDQAPDDEKCLVLGGLFTGSARNWYRQLSRTTRGDWIELLREFQVQFCGLGVSVARQYYHAKKRADETPLEYLHRLSVAGLRAKLRVKSGPSDV
;
A
#
# COMPACT_ATOMS: atom_id res chain seq x y z
N MET A 1 9.97 33.60 -37.02
CA MET A 1 9.17 34.11 -35.87
C MET A 1 9.95 35.22 -35.21
N GLU A 2 10.02 36.35 -35.92
CA GLU A 2 10.61 37.60 -35.46
C GLU A 2 9.46 38.54 -35.11
N ARG A 3 9.31 38.86 -33.83
CA ARG A 3 8.68 40.06 -33.27
C ARG A 3 8.61 39.87 -31.76
N PHE A 4 9.08 40.87 -31.02
CA PHE A 4 9.28 40.92 -29.56
C PHE A 4 10.66 40.51 -29.03
N LEU A 5 11.70 40.96 -29.73
CA LEU A 5 12.94 41.41 -29.11
C LEU A 5 12.87 42.93 -28.97
N LYS A 6 12.29 43.45 -27.88
CA LYS A 6 12.60 44.79 -27.36
C LYS A 6 11.86 45.03 -26.05
N GLU A 7 12.58 45.62 -25.09
CA GLU A 7 12.06 46.15 -23.83
C GLU A 7 11.78 45.04 -22.79
N GLN A 8 12.72 44.65 -21.93
CA GLN A 8 13.43 45.53 -21.01
C GLN A 8 14.81 44.99 -20.66
N ARG A 9 15.83 45.84 -20.87
CA ARG A 9 17.09 45.81 -20.14
C ARG A 9 17.42 47.27 -19.85
N ALA A 10 17.63 47.59 -18.57
CA ALA A 10 18.42 48.72 -18.04
C ALA A 10 17.71 49.53 -16.93
N ALA A 11 17.92 49.12 -15.68
CA ALA A 11 18.22 49.99 -14.54
C ALA A 11 18.83 49.06 -13.47
N GLN A 12 20.16 48.96 -13.37
CA GLN A 12 20.99 49.71 -12.41
C GLN A 12 20.57 49.45 -10.95
N GLY A 13 21.39 48.93 -10.03
CA GLY A 13 22.83 48.66 -10.02
C GLY A 13 23.25 48.00 -8.70
N THR A 14 24.49 47.53 -8.66
CA THR A 14 25.24 47.15 -7.44
C THR A 14 25.61 48.38 -6.61
N PRO A 15 25.84 48.23 -5.29
CA PRO A 15 27.22 48.38 -4.84
C PRO A 15 27.67 47.44 -3.71
N THR A 16 29.00 47.36 -3.58
CA THR A 16 29.84 46.53 -2.72
C THR A 16 30.59 47.42 -1.69
N VAL A 17 30.69 46.93 -0.43
CA VAL A 17 31.71 47.15 0.66
C VAL A 17 31.67 48.36 1.64
N ALA A 18 31.36 48.02 2.92
CA ALA A 18 31.96 48.24 4.30
C ALA A 18 32.90 49.44 4.65
N PRO A 19 33.32 49.74 5.94
CA PRO A 19 33.14 49.06 7.26
C PRO A 19 33.04 49.96 8.57
N VAL A 20 33.04 49.31 9.77
CA VAL A 20 33.44 49.77 11.16
C VAL A 20 32.44 50.66 11.96
N ARG A 21 31.94 50.31 13.17
CA ARG A 21 32.65 50.22 14.47
C ARG A 21 31.96 49.33 15.52
N ARG A 22 32.81 48.57 16.22
CA ARG A 22 32.60 47.84 17.48
C ARG A 22 32.27 48.79 18.64
N THR A 23 31.43 48.34 19.57
CA THR A 23 31.68 48.40 21.03
C THR A 23 30.99 47.21 21.70
N GLU A 24 31.64 46.68 22.72
CA GLU A 24 31.49 45.35 23.33
C GLU A 24 30.58 45.39 24.60
N PRO A 25 30.63 44.41 25.52
CA PRO A 25 29.52 43.54 25.91
C PRO A 25 28.81 43.99 27.20
N GLN A 26 27.56 43.57 27.40
CA GLN A 26 26.93 43.62 28.73
C GLN A 26 26.98 42.21 29.32
N ASP A 27 27.88 42.08 30.30
CA ASP A 27 28.02 40.94 31.20
C ASP A 27 26.79 40.89 32.12
N VAL A 28 25.91 39.92 31.89
CA VAL A 28 24.82 39.57 32.82
C VAL A 28 25.06 38.15 33.31
N ASP A 29 25.61 38.08 34.52
CA ASP A 29 25.81 36.84 35.27
C ASP A 29 24.44 36.18 35.55
N MET A 30 24.06 35.23 34.70
CA MET A 30 22.87 34.41 34.89
C MET A 30 23.30 33.09 35.51
N LYS A 31 23.25 33.07 36.85
CA LYS A 31 23.30 31.90 37.73
C LYS A 31 22.62 30.65 37.14
N SER A 32 23.41 29.59 37.04
CA SER A 32 23.06 28.19 36.78
C SER A 32 21.87 27.69 37.60
N VAL A 33 20.89 27.05 36.95
CA VAL A 33 20.00 26.05 37.55
C VAL A 33 19.61 25.02 36.48
N GLY A 34 19.91 23.74 36.76
CA GLY A 34 19.13 22.59 36.30
C GLY A 34 19.46 22.05 34.91
N SER A 35 20.33 21.04 34.89
CA SER A 35 20.24 19.97 33.90
C SER A 35 18.93 19.22 34.14
N ASP A 36 18.10 19.03 33.12
CA ASP A 36 17.23 17.86 33.06
C ASP A 36 17.23 17.31 31.64
N HIS A 37 17.80 16.11 31.55
CA HIS A 37 17.83 15.26 30.38
C HIS A 37 16.53 14.47 30.45
N GLY A 38 15.56 14.85 29.63
CA GLY A 38 14.31 14.13 29.45
C GLY A 38 14.01 14.12 27.97
N GLU A 39 14.40 13.01 27.34
CA GLU A 39 13.92 12.44 26.08
C GLU A 39 12.94 13.31 25.24
N ASP A 40 13.36 13.62 24.01
CA ASP A 40 12.43 13.58 22.87
C ASP A 40 11.75 12.21 22.91
N ASP A 41 10.54 12.16 23.46
CA ASP A 41 9.71 10.96 23.52
C ASP A 41 9.39 10.53 22.08
N PRO A 42 9.97 9.42 21.59
CA PRO A 42 9.74 8.96 20.22
C PRO A 42 8.42 8.17 20.08
N ASP A 43 7.56 8.16 21.11
CA ASP A 43 6.31 7.39 21.11
C ASP A 43 5.05 8.19 20.68
N ASP A 44 5.18 9.46 20.26
CA ASP A 44 4.07 10.24 19.70
C ASP A 44 3.85 10.03 18.17
N LEU A 45 4.46 9.00 17.59
CA LEU A 45 4.10 8.48 16.26
C LEU A 45 3.12 7.29 16.36
N ASP A 46 2.07 7.41 17.16
CA ASP A 46 0.98 6.44 17.14
C ASP A 46 -0.05 6.81 16.05
N LEU A 47 0.33 6.54 14.79
CA LEU A 47 -0.62 6.40 13.67
C LEU A 47 -0.38 5.04 12.97
N PRO A 48 -1.45 4.30 12.63
CA PRO A 48 -1.60 2.95 13.17
C PRO A 48 -1.20 1.88 12.16
N VAL A 49 0.05 1.42 12.22
CA VAL A 49 0.43 0.14 11.58
C VAL A 49 0.14 -1.04 12.51
N SER A 50 0.23 -0.84 13.83
CA SER A 50 0.18 -1.92 14.83
C SER A 50 -1.21 -2.52 15.10
N ARG A 51 -2.29 -2.00 14.50
CA ARG A 51 -3.65 -2.57 14.57
C ARG A 51 -4.20 -3.09 13.24
N GLN A 52 -3.41 -3.05 12.16
CA GLN A 52 -3.94 -3.42 10.86
C GLN A 52 -3.63 -4.87 10.53
N ALA A 53 -4.66 -5.69 10.76
CA ALA A 53 -4.93 -7.01 10.21
C ALA A 53 -3.68 -7.79 9.78
N THR A 54 -3.29 -8.74 10.60
CA THR A 54 -2.22 -9.67 10.26
C THR A 54 -2.82 -10.80 9.44
N LEU A 55 -2.26 -11.12 8.26
CA LEU A 55 -2.62 -12.34 7.55
C LEU A 55 -1.96 -13.53 8.24
N SER A 56 -2.75 -14.24 9.05
CA SER A 56 -2.43 -15.58 9.54
C SER A 56 -3.04 -16.56 8.53
N GLY A 57 -2.19 -17.35 7.85
CA GLY A 57 -2.58 -18.24 6.76
C GLY A 57 -3.39 -19.46 7.19
N LYS A 58 -4.51 -19.25 7.90
CA LYS A 58 -5.36 -20.32 8.47
C LYS A 58 -6.86 -20.17 8.15
N ASP A 59 -7.29 -19.10 7.48
CA ASP A 59 -8.68 -18.97 7.01
C ASP A 59 -8.72 -19.16 5.49
N ASP A 60 -9.41 -20.23 5.06
CA ASP A 60 -9.69 -20.60 3.67
C ASP A 60 -10.70 -19.67 2.97
N ASP A 61 -10.69 -18.36 3.29
CA ASP A 61 -11.48 -17.37 2.55
C ASP A 61 -10.57 -16.57 1.62
N GLU A 62 -10.57 -16.96 0.34
CA GLU A 62 -10.02 -16.18 -0.77
C GLU A 62 -10.54 -14.72 -0.73
N ASP A 63 -11.80 -14.55 -0.30
CA ASP A 63 -12.45 -13.25 -0.10
C ASP A 63 -11.81 -12.44 1.04
N CYS A 64 -11.31 -13.09 2.09
CA CYS A 64 -10.64 -12.43 3.21
C CYS A 64 -9.27 -11.89 2.82
N ALA A 65 -8.46 -12.66 2.08
CA ALA A 65 -7.15 -12.20 1.61
C ALA A 65 -7.29 -11.04 0.60
N GLY A 66 -8.29 -11.12 -0.29
CA GLY A 66 -8.64 -10.05 -1.22
C GLY A 66 -9.09 -8.76 -0.52
N ALA A 67 -10.00 -8.88 0.46
CA ALA A 67 -10.46 -7.74 1.25
C ALA A 67 -9.33 -7.11 2.07
N TRP A 68 -8.46 -7.94 2.65
CA TRP A 68 -7.30 -7.51 3.41
C TRP A 68 -6.34 -6.68 2.56
N ILE A 69 -5.92 -7.20 1.41
CA ILE A 69 -4.97 -6.49 0.54
C ILE A 69 -5.61 -5.22 -0.02
N GLY A 70 -6.93 -5.22 -0.27
CA GLY A 70 -7.69 -4.03 -0.64
C GLY A 70 -7.59 -2.93 0.42
N LYS A 71 -7.72 -3.29 1.71
CA LYS A 71 -7.56 -2.35 2.83
C LYS A 71 -6.15 -1.80 2.94
N VAL A 72 -5.13 -2.66 2.84
CA VAL A 72 -3.72 -2.25 2.88
C VAL A 72 -3.40 -1.27 1.73
N LYS A 73 -3.87 -1.58 0.51
CA LYS A 73 -3.73 -0.68 -0.64
C LYS A 73 -4.38 0.68 -0.39
N SER A 74 -5.56 0.71 0.21
CA SER A 74 -6.26 1.97 0.54
C SER A 74 -5.47 2.83 1.51
N VAL A 75 -4.78 2.23 2.50
CA VAL A 75 -3.94 2.93 3.46
C VAL A 75 -2.74 3.55 2.74
N PHE A 76 -2.06 2.78 1.89
CA PHE A 76 -0.93 3.30 1.11
C PHE A 76 -1.30 4.42 0.14
N VAL A 77 -2.52 4.38 -0.44
CA VAL A 77 -3.01 5.47 -1.32
C VAL A 77 -3.22 6.75 -0.52
N ARG A 78 -3.79 6.65 0.69
CA ARG A 78 -4.00 7.80 1.58
C ARG A 78 -2.67 8.40 2.04
N ASP A 79 -1.72 7.54 2.36
CA ASP A 79 -0.44 7.96 2.95
C ASP A 79 0.61 8.35 1.88
N GLN A 80 0.27 8.27 0.59
CA GLN A 80 1.13 8.59 -0.55
C GLN A 80 2.52 7.91 -0.51
N ALA A 81 2.57 6.70 0.04
CA ALA A 81 3.82 5.96 0.19
C ALA A 81 4.47 5.69 -1.18
N PRO A 82 5.79 5.81 -1.31
CA PRO A 82 6.51 5.35 -2.50
C PRO A 82 6.54 3.82 -2.56
N ASP A 83 6.69 3.26 -3.77
CA ASP A 83 6.48 1.82 -4.01
C ASP A 83 7.52 0.91 -3.32
N ASP A 84 8.74 1.41 -3.14
CA ASP A 84 9.80 0.74 -2.39
C ASP A 84 9.47 0.62 -0.89
N GLU A 85 8.89 1.66 -0.29
CA GLU A 85 8.41 1.62 1.10
C GLU A 85 7.20 0.68 1.24
N LYS A 86 6.24 0.69 0.30
CA LYS A 86 5.07 -0.21 0.33
C LYS A 86 5.49 -1.67 0.40
N CYS A 87 6.52 -2.05 -0.35
CA CYS A 87 7.04 -3.42 -0.36
C CYS A 87 7.61 -3.83 1.00
N LEU A 88 8.35 -2.94 1.66
CA LEU A 88 8.94 -3.18 2.98
C LEU A 88 7.86 -3.28 4.05
N VAL A 89 6.91 -2.34 4.06
CA VAL A 89 5.79 -2.32 5.00
C VAL A 89 4.92 -3.58 4.82
N LEU A 90 4.56 -3.91 3.58
CA LEU A 90 3.79 -5.12 3.29
C LEU A 90 4.53 -6.40 3.73
N GLY A 91 5.84 -6.47 3.48
CA GLY A 91 6.69 -7.57 3.94
C GLY A 91 6.71 -7.73 5.46
N GLY A 92 6.62 -6.61 6.20
CA GLY A 92 6.51 -6.58 7.66
C GLY A 92 5.16 -7.05 8.20
N LEU A 93 4.08 -6.86 7.43
CA LEU A 93 2.72 -7.28 7.81
C LEU A 93 2.48 -8.80 7.67
N PHE A 94 3.29 -9.49 6.86
CA PHE A 94 3.16 -10.94 6.70
C PHE A 94 3.62 -11.72 7.93
N THR A 95 2.85 -12.74 8.31
CA THR A 95 3.19 -13.67 9.38
C THR A 95 3.03 -15.13 8.96
N GLY A 96 3.58 -16.05 9.75
CA GLY A 96 3.46 -17.49 9.51
C GLY A 96 3.87 -17.91 8.09
N SER A 97 2.99 -18.66 7.40
CA SER A 97 3.20 -19.15 6.04
C SER A 97 3.42 -18.03 5.03
N ALA A 98 2.69 -16.91 5.13
CA ALA A 98 2.85 -15.76 4.26
C ALA A 98 4.25 -15.12 4.39
N ARG A 99 4.80 -15.08 5.62
CA ARG A 99 6.16 -14.56 5.84
C ARG A 99 7.22 -15.47 5.22
N ASN A 100 7.03 -16.78 5.33
CA ASN A 100 7.94 -17.76 4.73
C ASN A 100 7.87 -17.73 3.20
N TRP A 101 6.67 -17.56 2.63
CA TRP A 101 6.49 -17.33 1.19
C TRP A 101 7.20 -16.06 0.73
N TYR A 102 6.99 -14.93 1.42
CA TYR A 102 7.63 -13.66 1.06
C TYR A 102 9.16 -13.76 1.05
N ARG A 103 9.76 -14.47 2.01
CA ARG A 103 11.22 -14.71 2.07
C ARG A 103 11.76 -15.54 0.90
N GLN A 104 10.94 -16.40 0.30
CA GLN A 104 11.31 -17.22 -0.86
C GLN A 104 11.29 -16.42 -2.17
N LEU A 105 10.65 -15.25 -2.19
CA LEU A 105 10.62 -14.39 -3.37
C LEU A 105 12.00 -13.80 -3.66
N SER A 106 12.28 -13.64 -4.96
CA SER A 106 13.48 -12.96 -5.44
C SER A 106 13.55 -11.52 -4.92
N ARG A 107 14.76 -10.93 -4.88
CA ARG A 107 14.92 -9.53 -4.45
C ARG A 107 14.21 -8.55 -5.40
N THR A 108 14.15 -8.85 -6.69
CA THR A 108 13.46 -8.03 -7.69
C THR A 108 11.96 -8.06 -7.46
N THR A 109 11.37 -9.23 -7.25
CA THR A 109 9.94 -9.38 -6.91
C THR A 109 9.59 -8.68 -5.60
N ARG A 110 10.48 -8.72 -4.61
CA ARG A 110 10.25 -8.05 -3.31
C ARG A 110 10.43 -6.53 -3.35
N GLY A 111 11.08 -5.98 -4.37
CA GLY A 111 11.28 -4.54 -4.54
C GLY A 111 10.33 -3.90 -5.55
N ASP A 112 9.57 -4.71 -6.29
CA ASP A 112 8.56 -4.25 -7.24
C ASP A 112 7.18 -4.45 -6.63
N TRP A 113 6.51 -3.33 -6.32
CA TRP A 113 5.20 -3.34 -5.69
C TRP A 113 4.13 -4.06 -6.51
N ILE A 114 4.17 -3.89 -7.84
CA ILE A 114 3.16 -4.45 -8.74
C ILE A 114 3.37 -5.96 -8.85
N GLU A 115 4.61 -6.40 -9.01
CA GLU A 115 4.93 -7.83 -9.11
C GLU A 115 4.71 -8.55 -7.78
N LEU A 116 5.07 -7.93 -6.66
CA LEU A 116 4.78 -8.45 -5.32
C LEU A 116 3.28 -8.65 -5.09
N LEU A 117 2.47 -7.66 -5.45
CA LEU A 117 1.01 -7.75 -5.35
C LEU A 117 0.44 -8.84 -6.24
N ARG A 118 0.96 -8.98 -7.47
CA ARG A 118 0.53 -10.01 -8.42
C ARG A 118 0.77 -11.40 -7.84
N GLU A 119 1.98 -11.65 -7.33
CA GLU A 119 2.33 -12.93 -6.74
C GLU A 119 1.52 -13.20 -5.46
N PHE A 120 1.28 -12.18 -4.63
CA PHE A 120 0.40 -12.30 -3.47
C PHE A 120 -1.02 -12.72 -3.89
N GLN A 121 -1.60 -12.07 -4.91
CA GLN A 121 -2.95 -12.37 -5.38
C GLN A 121 -3.06 -13.77 -5.99
N VAL A 122 -2.01 -14.26 -6.64
CA VAL A 122 -1.96 -15.64 -7.18
C VAL A 122 -1.95 -16.66 -6.04
N GLN A 123 -1.20 -16.38 -4.98
CA GLN A 123 -0.96 -17.34 -3.89
C GLN A 123 -2.07 -17.37 -2.85
N PHE A 124 -2.68 -16.21 -2.56
CA PHE A 124 -3.63 -16.07 -1.46
C PHE A 124 -5.04 -15.63 -1.89
N CYS A 125 -5.20 -15.05 -3.08
CA CYS A 125 -6.51 -14.54 -3.54
C CYS A 125 -7.09 -15.33 -4.73
N GLY A 126 -6.50 -16.47 -5.10
CA GLY A 126 -7.01 -17.32 -6.19
C GLY A 126 -6.92 -16.71 -7.60
N LEU A 127 -6.21 -15.58 -7.78
CA LEU A 127 -6.14 -14.85 -9.06
C LEU A 127 -5.42 -15.65 -10.17
N GLY A 128 -4.61 -16.65 -9.81
CA GLY A 128 -3.92 -17.54 -10.75
C GLY A 128 -4.79 -18.68 -11.29
N VAL A 129 -5.99 -18.88 -10.75
CA VAL A 129 -6.93 -19.91 -11.20
C VAL A 129 -7.76 -19.32 -12.34
N SER A 130 -7.74 -19.96 -13.53
CA SER A 130 -8.59 -19.50 -14.62
C SER A 130 -10.06 -19.49 -14.19
N VAL A 131 -10.84 -18.52 -14.65
CA VAL A 131 -12.26 -18.39 -14.27
C VAL A 131 -13.05 -19.68 -14.57
N ALA A 132 -12.69 -20.40 -15.63
CA ALA A 132 -13.24 -21.72 -15.93
C ALA A 132 -12.82 -22.78 -14.90
N ARG A 133 -11.57 -22.77 -14.43
CA ARG A 133 -11.08 -23.69 -13.38
C ARG A 133 -11.74 -23.40 -12.03
N GLN A 134 -12.02 -22.13 -11.71
CA GLN A 134 -12.83 -21.76 -10.54
C GLN A 134 -14.24 -22.35 -10.61
N TYR A 135 -14.89 -22.31 -11.78
CA TYR A 135 -16.21 -22.93 -12.00
C TYR A 135 -16.19 -24.45 -11.77
N TYR A 136 -15.23 -25.17 -12.35
CA TYR A 136 -15.17 -26.63 -12.22
C TYR A 136 -14.78 -27.12 -10.83
N HIS A 137 -14.06 -26.31 -10.05
CA HIS A 137 -13.66 -26.67 -8.68
C HIS A 137 -14.59 -26.09 -7.60
N ALA A 138 -15.58 -25.28 -7.98
CA ALA A 138 -16.58 -24.79 -7.04
C ALA A 138 -17.29 -25.96 -6.39
N LYS A 139 -17.19 -26.05 -5.06
CA LYS A 139 -17.89 -27.03 -4.22
C LYS A 139 -18.81 -26.30 -3.26
N LYS A 140 -19.90 -26.98 -2.90
CA LYS A 140 -20.83 -26.47 -1.90
C LYS A 140 -20.10 -26.36 -0.55
N ARG A 141 -20.07 -25.18 0.04
CA ARG A 141 -19.57 -24.92 1.40
C ARG A 141 -20.56 -25.49 2.43
N ALA A 142 -20.06 -25.78 3.63
CA ALA A 142 -20.86 -26.42 4.69
C ALA A 142 -21.89 -25.45 5.31
N ASP A 143 -21.53 -24.17 5.36
CA ASP A 143 -22.27 -23.05 5.92
C ASP A 143 -23.20 -22.35 4.91
N GLU A 144 -22.98 -22.53 3.60
CA GLU A 144 -23.83 -21.89 2.59
C GLU A 144 -25.11 -22.68 2.31
N THR A 145 -26.20 -21.96 2.06
CA THR A 145 -27.44 -22.55 1.59
C THR A 145 -27.30 -23.08 0.16
N PRO A 146 -28.10 -24.08 -0.26
CA PRO A 146 -28.08 -24.56 -1.64
C PRO A 146 -28.32 -23.46 -2.69
N LEU A 147 -29.11 -22.43 -2.36
CA LEU A 147 -29.41 -21.31 -3.25
C LEU A 147 -28.21 -20.39 -3.44
N GLU A 148 -27.49 -20.07 -2.36
CA GLU A 148 -26.26 -19.26 -2.41
C GLU A 148 -25.18 -19.97 -3.22
N TYR A 149 -25.04 -21.29 -3.05
CA TYR A 149 -24.14 -22.10 -3.86
C TYR A 149 -24.47 -22.01 -5.36
N LEU A 150 -25.74 -22.20 -5.73
CA LEU A 150 -26.19 -22.11 -7.12
C LEU A 150 -25.93 -20.72 -7.70
N HIS A 151 -26.25 -19.67 -6.95
CA HIS A 151 -26.02 -18.29 -7.38
C HIS A 151 -24.53 -18.01 -7.62
N ARG A 152 -23.65 -18.41 -6.69
CA ARG A 152 -22.19 -18.30 -6.81
C ARG A 152 -21.67 -19.06 -8.02
N LEU A 153 -22.15 -20.29 -8.24
CA LEU A 153 -21.79 -21.13 -9.38
C LEU A 153 -22.25 -20.53 -10.72
N SER A 154 -23.46 -19.97 -10.79
CA SER A 154 -23.98 -19.31 -12.00
C SER A 154 -23.17 -18.07 -12.36
N VAL A 155 -22.85 -17.22 -11.39
CA VAL A 155 -21.99 -16.04 -11.59
C VAL A 155 -20.61 -16.46 -12.10
N ALA A 156 -20.01 -17.50 -11.53
CA ALA A 156 -18.74 -18.05 -12.00
C ALA A 156 -18.84 -18.59 -13.44
N GLY A 157 -19.92 -19.31 -13.78
CA GLY A 157 -20.16 -19.84 -15.12
C GLY A 157 -20.32 -18.75 -16.19
N LEU A 158 -21.03 -17.67 -15.85
CA LEU A 158 -21.17 -16.48 -16.72
C LEU A 158 -19.82 -15.77 -16.92
N ARG A 159 -19.05 -15.56 -15.85
CA ARG A 159 -17.70 -14.98 -15.93
C ARG A 159 -16.75 -15.84 -16.76
N ALA A 160 -16.89 -17.16 -16.69
CA ALA A 160 -16.13 -18.13 -17.48
C ALA A 160 -16.59 -18.20 -18.95
N LYS A 161 -17.63 -17.45 -19.34
CA LYS A 161 -18.27 -17.51 -20.68
C LYS A 161 -18.67 -18.94 -21.06
N LEU A 162 -19.04 -19.76 -20.07
CA LEU A 162 -19.53 -21.10 -20.33
C LEU A 162 -20.94 -21.00 -20.88
N ARG A 163 -21.20 -21.70 -21.99
CA ARG A 163 -22.53 -21.76 -22.59
C ARG A 163 -23.43 -22.58 -21.65
N VAL A 164 -24.17 -21.91 -20.78
CA VAL A 164 -25.33 -22.51 -20.11
C VAL A 164 -26.33 -22.77 -21.22
N LYS A 165 -26.51 -24.05 -21.60
CA LYS A 165 -27.60 -24.43 -22.49
C LYS A 165 -28.89 -24.09 -21.73
N SER A 166 -29.60 -23.03 -22.11
CA SER A 166 -30.98 -22.91 -21.67
C SER A 166 -31.69 -24.14 -22.22
N GLY A 167 -32.39 -24.87 -21.35
CA GLY A 167 -33.27 -25.93 -21.81
C GLY A 167 -34.22 -25.37 -22.87
N PRO A 168 -34.67 -26.19 -23.83
CA PRO A 168 -35.62 -25.73 -24.83
C PRO A 168 -36.84 -25.17 -24.11
N SER A 169 -37.12 -23.89 -24.37
CA SER A 169 -38.36 -23.23 -23.99
C SER A 169 -39.46 -23.78 -24.90
N ASP A 170 -40.03 -24.90 -24.50
CA ASP A 170 -41.31 -25.41 -25.02
C ASP A 170 -42.32 -25.38 -23.87
N VAL A 171 -43.13 -24.32 -23.86
CA VAL A 171 -44.56 -24.30 -23.45
C VAL A 171 -45.23 -23.21 -24.27
#